data_AF-A0A350NL01-F1
#
_entry.id   AF-A0A350NL01-F1
#
_cell.length_a   1.000
_cell.length_b   1.000
_cell.length_c   1.000
_cell.angle_alpha   90.00
_cell.angle_beta   90.00
_cell.angle_gamma   90.00
#
_symmetry.space_group_name_H-M   'P 1'
#
loop_
_entity.id
_entity.type
_entity.pdbx_description
1 polymer ?
#
loop_
_entity_poly.entity_id
_entity_poly.type
_entity_poly.pdbx_seq_one_letter_code
_entity_poly.pdbx_strand_id
1 'polypeptide(L)'
;MVEQQQIDKLRSVFAELKEKAGVDSAGAKKLELPKVERLVARLVEFSGCLGCQDYVVKLTGLLQGLTERFEQLERSDYKALSLLAQDITTHLEKEHQLIPDGYYIGTYIALG
;
A
#
# COMPACT_ATOMS: atom_id res chain seq x y z
N MET A 1 -9.32 3.12 -17.33
CA MET A 1 -9.49 4.06 -16.19
C MET A 1 -9.86 3.17 -15.02
N VAL A 2 -9.15 3.25 -13.89
CA VAL A 2 -9.67 2.64 -12.66
C VAL A 2 -11.01 3.29 -12.41
N GLU A 3 -12.06 2.47 -12.34
CA GLU A 3 -13.36 2.99 -11.94
C GLU A 3 -13.23 3.51 -10.51
N GLN A 4 -13.75 4.71 -10.23
CA GLN A 4 -13.72 5.35 -8.91
C GLN A 4 -14.16 4.37 -7.79
N GLN A 5 -15.09 3.47 -8.13
CA GLN A 5 -15.54 2.35 -7.30
C GLN A 5 -14.41 1.44 -6.78
N GLN A 6 -13.39 1.12 -7.58
CA GLN A 6 -12.28 0.24 -7.16
C GLN A 6 -11.34 0.96 -6.17
N ILE A 7 -11.16 2.27 -6.35
CA ILE A 7 -10.38 3.11 -5.42
C ILE A 7 -11.10 3.23 -4.07
N ASP A 8 -12.41 3.47 -4.12
CA ASP A 8 -13.24 3.55 -2.91
C ASP A 8 -13.26 2.20 -2.17
N LYS A 9 -13.33 1.09 -2.92
CA LYS A 9 -13.23 -0.25 -2.33
C LYS A 9 -11.88 -0.48 -1.66
N LEU A 10 -10.76 -0.15 -2.32
CA LEU A 10 -9.42 -0.27 -1.73
C LEU A 10 -9.33 0.48 -0.40
N ARG A 11 -9.82 1.72 -0.37
CA ARG A 11 -9.82 2.56 0.84
C ARG A 11 -10.68 1.98 1.96
N SER A 12 -11.88 1.50 1.64
CA SER A 12 -12.78 0.88 2.61
C SER A 12 -12.14 -0.35 3.25
N VAL A 13 -11.66 -1.28 2.41
CA VAL A 13 -11.06 -2.53 2.89
C VAL A 13 -9.80 -2.26 3.72
N PHE A 14 -8.98 -1.29 3.32
CA PHE A 14 -7.81 -0.89 4.10
C PHE A 14 -8.20 -0.29 5.47
N ALA A 15 -9.24 0.55 5.51
CA ALA A 15 -9.73 1.13 6.76
C ALA A 15 -10.24 0.03 7.71
N GLU A 16 -11.04 -0.91 7.22
CA GLU A 16 -11.53 -2.05 7.99
C GLU A 16 -10.40 -2.91 8.54
N LEU A 17 -9.37 -3.19 7.72
CA LEU A 17 -8.19 -3.93 8.19
C LEU A 17 -7.44 -3.16 9.29
N LYS A 18 -7.31 -1.84 9.14
CA LYS A 18 -6.66 -0.96 10.12
C LYS A 18 -7.41 -0.91 11.43
N GLU A 19 -8.74 -0.87 11.39
CA GLU A 19 -9.60 -0.95 12.58
C GLU A 19 -9.47 -2.32 13.27
N LYS A 20 -9.53 -3.43 12.53
CA LYS A 20 -9.35 -4.78 13.09
C LYS A 20 -7.97 -4.99 13.70
N ALA A 21 -6.94 -4.49 13.03
CA ALA A 21 -5.58 -4.58 13.54
C ALA A 21 -5.37 -3.72 14.78
N GLY A 22 -6.04 -2.57 14.89
CA GLY A 22 -5.76 -1.58 15.92
C GLY A 22 -4.46 -0.84 15.62
N VAL A 23 -4.52 0.49 15.65
CA VAL A 23 -3.49 1.41 15.11
C VAL A 23 -2.09 1.22 15.71
N ASP A 24 -1.98 0.69 16.94
CA ASP A 24 -0.72 0.49 17.68
C ASP A 24 -0.45 -0.97 18.08
N SER A 25 -1.19 -1.94 17.53
CA SER A 25 -1.02 -3.33 17.92
C SER A 25 0.19 -3.99 17.25
N ALA A 26 0.62 -5.13 17.82
CA ALA A 26 1.59 -6.01 17.17
C ALA A 26 1.13 -6.47 15.77
N GLY A 27 -0.19 -6.55 15.53
CA GLY A 27 -0.79 -6.86 14.23
C GLY A 27 -0.53 -5.75 13.21
N ALA A 28 -0.70 -4.48 13.58
CA ALA A 28 -0.44 -3.34 12.70
C ALA A 28 1.03 -3.24 12.27
N LYS A 29 1.96 -3.54 13.20
CA LYS A 29 3.40 -3.60 12.89
C LYS A 29 3.75 -4.76 11.97
N LYS A 30 3.18 -5.94 12.19
CA LYS A 30 3.41 -7.12 11.34
C LYS A 30 2.84 -6.96 9.93
N LEU A 31 1.71 -6.26 9.79
CA LEU A 31 1.09 -5.95 8.50
C LEU A 31 1.72 -4.74 7.80
N GLU A 32 2.72 -4.09 8.43
CA GLU A 32 3.35 -2.88 7.93
C GLU A 32 2.32 -1.81 7.51
N LEU A 33 1.23 -1.64 8.27
CA LEU A 33 0.10 -0.79 7.86
C LEU A 33 0.49 0.64 7.43
N PRO A 34 1.48 1.31 8.08
CA PRO A 34 1.93 2.63 7.61
C PRO A 34 2.57 2.61 6.20
N LYS A 35 3.22 1.51 5.82
CA LYS A 35 3.76 1.33 4.47
C LYS A 35 2.62 1.10 3.49
N VAL A 36 1.67 0.23 3.82
CA VAL A 36 0.49 -0.05 2.98
C VAL A 36 -0.34 1.21 2.77
N GLU A 37 -0.55 2.04 3.80
CA GLU A 37 -1.26 3.32 3.70
C GLU A 37 -0.63 4.26 2.67
N ARG A 38 0.70 4.39 2.70
CA ARG A 38 1.45 5.18 1.70
C ARG A 38 1.28 4.62 0.29
N LEU A 39 1.31 3.30 0.13
CA LEU A 39 1.10 2.67 -1.18
C LEU A 39 -0.31 2.89 -1.71
N VAL A 40 -1.33 2.78 -0.85
CA VAL A 40 -2.73 3.10 -1.22
C VAL A 40 -2.82 4.53 -1.72
N ALA A 41 -2.24 5.51 -1.00
CA ALA A 41 -2.26 6.91 -1.41
C ALA A 41 -1.61 7.12 -2.80
N ARG A 42 -0.44 6.51 -3.04
CA ARG A 42 0.26 6.61 -4.32
C ARG A 42 -0.49 5.92 -5.47
N LEU A 43 -1.08 4.75 -5.22
CA LEU A 43 -1.89 4.05 -6.23
C LEU A 43 -3.12 4.87 -6.65
N VAL A 44 -3.74 5.60 -5.72
CA VAL A 44 -4.83 6.53 -6.05
C VAL A 44 -4.33 7.70 -6.89
N GLU A 45 -3.21 8.30 -6.50
CA GLU A 45 -2.57 9.42 -7.22
C GLU A 45 -2.24 9.05 -8.67
N PHE A 46 -1.74 7.84 -8.90
CA PHE A 46 -1.37 7.34 -10.23
C PHE A 46 -2.44 6.45 -10.87
N SER A 47 -3.72 6.61 -10.51
CA SER A 47 -4.84 5.82 -11.06
C SER A 47 -5.00 5.88 -12.59
N GLY A 48 -4.36 6.82 -13.27
CA GLY A 48 -4.27 6.86 -14.73
C GLY A 48 -3.38 5.77 -15.35
N CYS A 49 -2.44 5.20 -14.59
CA CYS A 49 -1.50 4.18 -15.05
C CYS A 49 -2.11 2.78 -15.04
N LEU A 50 -2.04 2.07 -16.17
CA LEU A 50 -2.55 0.69 -16.32
C LEU A 50 -1.97 -0.28 -15.26
N GLY A 51 -0.68 -0.16 -14.95
CA GLY A 51 -0.03 -0.96 -13.90
C GLY A 51 -0.61 -0.65 -12.51
N CYS A 52 -0.78 0.62 -12.16
CA CYS A 52 -1.43 1.00 -10.90
C CYS A 52 -2.87 0.46 -10.81
N GLN A 53 -3.61 0.39 -11.93
CA GLN A 53 -4.97 -0.16 -11.93
C GLN A 53 -4.97 -1.64 -11.53
N ASP A 54 -4.06 -2.42 -12.10
CA ASP A 54 -3.90 -3.84 -11.77
C ASP A 54 -3.48 -4.03 -10.30
N TYR A 55 -2.57 -3.19 -9.81
CA TYR A 55 -2.17 -3.20 -8.41
C TYR A 55 -3.29 -2.79 -7.44
N VAL A 56 -4.18 -1.87 -7.81
CA VAL A 56 -5.37 -1.53 -7.01
C VAL A 56 -6.25 -2.77 -6.83
N VAL A 57 -6.50 -3.52 -7.91
CA VAL A 57 -7.32 -4.74 -7.85
C VAL A 57 -6.64 -5.82 -6.99
N LYS A 58 -5.36 -6.09 -7.25
CA LYS A 58 -4.56 -7.09 -6.50
C LYS A 58 -4.49 -6.76 -5.02
N LEU A 59 -4.17 -5.51 -4.68
CA LEU A 59 -4.06 -5.06 -3.29
C LEU A 59 -5.41 -5.13 -2.59
N THR A 60 -6.50 -4.71 -3.24
CA THR A 60 -7.86 -4.80 -2.69
C THR A 60 -8.22 -6.25 -2.36
N GLY A 61 -7.99 -7.18 -3.29
CA GLY A 61 -8.31 -8.59 -3.08
C GLY A 61 -7.49 -9.20 -1.94
N LEU A 62 -6.20 -8.86 -1.86
CA LEU A 62 -5.35 -9.34 -0.77
C LEU A 62 -5.82 -8.79 0.57
N LEU A 63 -6.01 -7.48 0.69
CA LEU A 63 -6.47 -6.85 1.93
C LEU A 63 -7.83 -7.40 2.37
N GLN A 64 -8.74 -7.65 1.42
CA GLN A 64 -10.05 -8.21 1.73
C GLN A 64 -9.91 -9.61 2.34
N GLY A 65 -9.08 -10.47 1.74
CA GLY A 65 -8.78 -11.79 2.30
C GLY A 65 -8.15 -11.71 3.69
N LEU A 66 -7.27 -10.75 3.95
CA LEU A 66 -6.68 -10.52 5.28
C LEU A 66 -7.72 -10.06 6.29
N THR A 67 -8.63 -9.17 5.91
CA THR A 67 -9.71 -8.66 6.77
C THR A 67 -10.70 -9.76 7.16
N GLU A 68 -11.06 -10.64 6.20
CA GLU A 68 -11.99 -11.75 6.42
C GLU A 68 -11.41 -12.81 7.38
N ARG A 69 -10.12 -13.13 7.26
CA ARG A 69 -9.44 -14.14 8.10
C ARG A 69 -8.47 -13.57 9.13
N PHE A 70 -8.73 -12.33 9.59
CA PHE A 70 -7.79 -11.58 10.44
C PHE A 70 -7.30 -12.34 11.69
N GLU A 71 -8.18 -13.10 12.34
CA GLU A 71 -7.85 -13.88 13.54
C GLU A 71 -7.02 -15.15 13.24
N GLN A 72 -6.94 -15.55 11.98
CA GLN A 72 -6.30 -16.77 11.50
C GLN A 72 -5.10 -16.47 10.58
N LEU A 73 -4.57 -15.25 10.62
CA LEU A 73 -3.47 -14.84 9.75
C LEU A 73 -2.20 -15.66 10.01
N GLU A 74 -1.70 -16.26 8.95
CA GLU A 74 -0.49 -17.08 8.98
C GLU A 74 0.72 -16.31 8.46
N ARG A 75 1.92 -16.83 8.69
CA ARG A 75 3.18 -16.23 8.21
C ARG A 75 3.18 -16.00 6.68
N SER A 76 2.54 -16.88 5.94
CA SER A 76 2.33 -16.80 4.49
C SER A 76 1.58 -15.54 4.07
N ASP A 77 0.59 -15.11 4.86
CA ASP A 77 -0.22 -13.92 4.60
C ASP A 77 0.59 -12.63 4.70
N TYR A 78 1.36 -12.48 5.77
CA TYR A 78 2.26 -11.33 5.93
C TYR A 78 3.31 -11.30 4.81
N LYS A 79 3.81 -12.47 4.40
CA LYS A 79 4.77 -12.57 3.29
C LYS A 79 4.13 -12.16 1.96
N ALA A 80 2.90 -12.59 1.69
CA ALA A 80 2.17 -12.21 0.48
C ALA A 80 1.95 -10.70 0.42
N LEU A 81 1.58 -10.07 1.54
CA LEU A 81 1.42 -8.62 1.63
C LEU A 81 2.75 -7.89 1.42
N SER A 82 3.83 -8.36 2.04
CA SER A 82 5.15 -7.74 1.92
C SER A 82 5.70 -7.84 0.48
N LEU A 83 5.52 -8.99 -0.18
CA LEU A 83 5.89 -9.18 -1.59
C LEU A 83 5.08 -8.28 -2.52
N LEU A 84 3.76 -8.24 -2.36
CA LEU A 84 2.92 -7.38 -3.17
C LEU A 84 3.27 -5.90 -2.95
N ALA A 85 3.53 -5.50 -1.71
CA ALA A 85 3.98 -4.15 -1.40
C ALA A 85 5.31 -3.81 -2.08
N GLN A 86 6.26 -4.75 -2.12
CA GLN A 86 7.53 -4.57 -2.82
C GLN A 86 7.36 -4.45 -4.34
N ASP A 87 6.46 -5.25 -4.93
CA ASP A 87 6.16 -5.18 -6.37
C ASP A 87 5.52 -3.83 -6.73
N ILE A 88 4.58 -3.36 -5.90
CA ILE A 88 3.97 -2.03 -6.06
C ILE A 88 5.05 -0.94 -5.94
N THR A 89 5.91 -0.99 -4.92
CA THR A 89 7.00 -0.01 -4.78
C THR A 89 7.90 -0.01 -6.00
N THR A 90 8.32 -1.18 -6.49
CA THR A 90 9.16 -1.33 -7.68
C THR A 90 8.50 -0.73 -8.92
N HIS A 91 7.19 -0.93 -9.08
CA HIS A 91 6.43 -0.32 -10.17
C HIS A 91 6.38 1.20 -10.05
N LEU A 92 6.09 1.73 -8.87
CA LEU A 92 6.04 3.16 -8.60
C LEU A 92 7.41 3.83 -8.82
N GLU A 93 8.51 3.18 -8.41
CA GLU A 93 9.88 3.67 -8.64
C GLU A 93 10.21 3.72 -10.13
N LYS A 94 9.86 2.68 -10.90
CA LYS A 94 10.21 2.58 -12.33
C LYS A 94 9.34 3.45 -13.23
N GLU A 95 8.03 3.41 -13.03
CA GLU A 95 7.05 4.03 -13.93
C GLU A 95 6.66 5.45 -13.49
N HIS A 96 6.73 5.72 -12.18
CA HIS A 96 6.31 7.00 -11.61
C HIS A 96 7.46 7.79 -10.99
N GLN A 97 8.70 7.30 -11.11
CA GLN A 97 9.90 7.91 -10.53
C GLN A 97 9.71 8.24 -9.03
N LEU A 98 8.97 7.39 -8.32
CA LEU A 98 8.74 7.57 -6.90
C LEU A 98 10.09 7.46 -6.18
N ILE A 99 10.64 8.58 -5.73
CA ILE A 99 11.90 8.60 -5.01
C ILE A 99 11.68 7.92 -3.65
N PRO A 100 12.43 6.88 -3.28
CA PRO A 100 12.30 6.24 -1.98
C PRO A 100 12.59 7.24 -0.86
N ASP A 101 11.79 7.17 0.21
CA ASP A 101 11.96 7.97 1.43
C ASP A 101 13.38 7.73 1.98
N GLY A 102 14.25 8.74 1.85
CA GLY A 102 15.69 8.65 2.17
C GLY A 102 16.61 9.29 1.13
N TYR A 103 16.13 9.59 -0.08
CA TYR A 103 16.93 10.26 -1.13
C TYR A 103 16.85 11.79 -1.11
N TYR A 104 16.33 12.40 -0.04
CA TYR A 104 16.39 13.84 0.23
C TYR A 104 17.36 14.16 1.39
N ILE A 105 18.62 13.77 1.26
CA ILE A 105 19.72 14.47 1.92
C ILE A 105 20.68 14.90 0.83
N GLY A 106 20.59 16.16 0.42
CA GLY A 106 21.66 16.78 -0.36
C GLY A 106 21.28 17.44 -1.66
N THR A 107 20.31 18.36 -1.66
CA THR A 107 20.41 19.53 -2.55
C THR A 107 19.92 20.78 -1.83
N TYR A 108 20.87 21.47 -1.21
CA TYR A 108 21.05 22.93 -1.21
C TYR A 108 19.78 23.80 -1.22
N ILE A 109 19.52 24.46 -0.09
CA ILE A 109 19.40 25.93 -0.08
C ILE A 109 20.24 26.44 1.10
N ALA A 110 21.54 26.65 0.86
CA ALA A 110 22.29 27.68 1.56
C ALA A 110 21.98 28.99 0.81
N LEU A 111 21.15 29.84 1.40
CA LEU A 111 21.04 31.24 0.97
C LEU A 111 22.31 31.95 1.45
N GLY A 112 23.21 32.20 0.49
CA GLY A 112 24.20 33.27 0.61
C GLY A 112 23.58 34.60 0.20
#